data_AF-A0A1T2WZC9-F1
#
_entry.id   AF-A0A1T2WZC9-F1
#
_cell.length_a   1.000
_cell.length_b   1.000
_cell.length_c   1.000
_cell.angle_alpha   90.00
_cell.angle_beta   90.00
_cell.angle_gamma   90.00
#
_symmetry.space_group_name_H-M   'P 1'
#
loop_
_entity.id
_entity.type
_entity.pdbx_description
1 polymer ?
#
loop_
_entity_poly.entity_id
_entity_poly.type
_entity_poly.pdbx_seq_one_letter_code
_entity_poly.pdbx_strand_id
1 'polypeptide(L)'
;MNFWEKITGSDMTKEFKSFESRVKKLPADYQAAWKKINANLWPHSDFTGRNLMPIFDGVLGLLEEAAADGQSVQEVLGDDIKGFCSALAGEEGAKSYRDKWREQLNNNIAKKLSK
;
A
#
# COMPACT_ATOMS: atom_id res chain seq x y z
N MET A 1 2.71 17.03 -10.00
CA MET A 1 3.09 17.18 -8.58
C MET A 1 4.11 18.30 -8.47
N ASN A 2 3.81 19.35 -7.72
CA ASN A 2 4.76 20.45 -7.50
C ASN A 2 5.66 20.19 -6.26
N PHE A 3 6.73 20.96 -6.10
CA PHE A 3 7.68 20.79 -5.00
C PHE A 3 7.03 20.95 -3.62
N TRP A 4 6.13 21.92 -3.46
CA TRP A 4 5.42 22.17 -2.21
C TRP A 4 4.50 21.03 -1.81
N GLU A 5 3.81 20.43 -2.79
CA GLU A 5 2.99 19.23 -2.57
C GLU A 5 3.84 18.07 -2.10
N LYS A 6 5.03 17.89 -2.69
CA LYS A 6 5.97 16.84 -2.29
C LYS A 6 6.42 16.98 -0.83
N ILE A 7 6.80 18.19 -0.43
CA ILE A 7 7.31 18.48 0.91
C ILE A 7 6.20 18.43 1.96
N THR A 8 5.00 18.90 1.62
CA THR A 8 3.86 18.91 2.54
C THR A 8 3.13 17.57 2.62
N GLY A 9 3.35 16.65 1.66
CA GLY A 9 2.58 15.41 1.54
C GLY A 9 1.11 15.63 1.18
N SER A 10 0.77 16.83 0.69
CA SER A 10 -0.62 17.19 0.36
C SER A 10 -1.14 16.44 -0.88
N ASP A 11 -0.25 16.00 -1.75
CA ASP A 11 -0.55 15.08 -2.85
C ASP A 11 -1.02 13.71 -2.36
N MET A 12 -0.31 13.07 -1.43
CA MET A 12 -0.76 11.81 -0.82
C MET A 12 -2.08 12.00 -0.09
N THR A 13 -2.27 13.13 0.60
CA THR A 13 -3.54 13.45 1.25
C THR A 13 -4.69 13.55 0.24
N LYS A 14 -4.44 14.12 -0.95
CA LYS A 14 -5.43 14.22 -2.03
C LYS A 14 -5.75 12.85 -2.62
N GLU A 15 -4.74 12.03 -2.89
CA GLU A 15 -4.91 10.66 -3.38
C GLU A 15 -5.68 9.79 -2.39
N PHE A 16 -5.31 9.84 -1.11
CA PHE A 16 -5.99 9.05 -0.08
C PHE A 16 -7.46 9.48 0.10
N LYS A 17 -7.76 10.77 0.02
CA LYS A 17 -9.16 11.26 -0.02
C LYS A 17 -9.94 10.72 -1.22
N SER A 18 -9.28 10.58 -2.38
CA SER A 18 -9.89 9.96 -3.56
C SER A 18 -10.23 8.50 -3.28
N PHE A 19 -9.30 7.73 -2.70
CA PHE A 19 -9.55 6.34 -2.30
C PHE A 19 -10.70 6.23 -1.29
N GLU A 20 -10.73 7.06 -0.26
CA GLU A 20 -11.84 7.07 0.70
C GLU A 20 -13.19 7.37 0.04
N SER A 21 -13.22 8.25 -0.96
CA SER A 21 -14.45 8.59 -1.70
C SER A 21 -14.97 7.43 -2.55
N ARG A 22 -14.04 6.64 -3.13
CA ARG A 22 -14.33 5.43 -3.91
C ARG A 22 -14.82 4.31 -3.00
N VAL A 23 -14.11 4.04 -1.91
CA VAL A 23 -14.47 3.02 -0.91
C VAL A 23 -15.85 3.28 -0.31
N LYS A 24 -16.23 4.53 -0.07
CA LYS A 24 -17.57 4.87 0.44
C LYS A 24 -18.72 4.45 -0.48
N LYS A 25 -18.47 4.23 -1.77
CA LYS A 25 -19.47 3.75 -2.73
C LYS A 25 -19.64 2.22 -2.69
N LEU A 26 -18.68 1.50 -2.11
CA LEU A 26 -18.70 0.05 -2.00
C LEU A 26 -19.60 -0.42 -0.84
N PRO A 27 -20.08 -1.69 -0.87
CA PRO A 27 -20.85 -2.27 0.23
C PRO A 27 -20.07 -2.28 1.55
N ALA A 28 -20.79 -2.38 2.68
CA ALA A 28 -20.21 -2.28 4.02
C ALA A 28 -19.09 -3.31 4.29
N ASP A 29 -19.22 -4.53 3.73
CA ASP A 29 -18.23 -5.60 3.88
C ASP A 29 -16.91 -5.23 3.20
N TYR A 30 -16.98 -4.63 2.01
CA TYR A 30 -15.82 -4.12 1.27
C TYR A 30 -15.15 -2.96 1.99
N GLN A 31 -15.94 -2.07 2.62
CA GLN A 31 -15.39 -0.99 3.43
C GLN A 31 -14.64 -1.52 4.67
N ALA A 32 -15.15 -2.59 5.30
CA ALA A 32 -14.48 -3.24 6.42
C ALA A 32 -13.19 -3.94 5.98
N ALA A 33 -13.21 -4.58 4.81
CA ALA A 33 -12.04 -5.19 4.18
C ALA A 33 -10.95 -4.15 3.90
N TRP A 34 -11.31 -3.02 3.28
CA TRP A 34 -10.40 -1.92 3.00
C TRP A 34 -9.67 -1.41 4.25
N LYS A 35 -10.38 -1.27 5.37
CA LYS A 35 -9.76 -0.86 6.65
C LYS A 35 -8.70 -1.87 7.12
N LYS A 36 -8.97 -3.17 6.98
CA LYS A 36 -8.00 -4.23 7.33
C LYS A 36 -6.79 -4.21 6.39
N ILE A 37 -7.02 -3.98 5.09
CA ILE A 37 -5.94 -3.88 4.11
C ILE A 37 -5.03 -2.69 4.42
N ASN A 38 -5.62 -1.51 4.68
CA ASN A 38 -4.86 -0.32 5.08
C ASN A 38 -3.95 -0.58 6.29
N ALA A 39 -4.49 -1.24 7.32
CA ALA A 39 -3.72 -1.55 8.52
C ALA A 39 -2.56 -2.54 8.25
N ASN A 40 -2.72 -3.47 7.32
CA ASN A 40 -1.71 -4.48 7.00
C ASN A 40 -0.68 -4.00 5.96
N LEU A 41 -1.01 -3.07 5.07
CA LEU A 41 -0.08 -2.53 4.07
C LEU A 41 0.84 -1.45 4.64
N TRP A 42 0.38 -0.65 5.61
CA TRP A 42 1.21 0.42 6.20
C TRP A 42 2.57 -0.03 6.73
N PRO A 43 2.73 -1.22 7.37
CA PRO A 43 4.04 -1.76 7.74
C PRO A 43 5.02 -1.97 6.58
N HIS A 44 4.53 -2.08 5.33
CA HIS A 44 5.34 -2.23 4.11
C HIS A 44 5.65 -0.89 3.44
N SER A 45 5.27 0.23 4.07
CA SER A 45 5.62 1.57 3.59
C SER A 45 7.12 1.77 3.56
N ASP A 46 7.56 2.55 2.57
CA ASP A 46 8.86 3.17 2.60
C ASP A 46 8.84 4.43 3.49
N PHE A 47 9.97 5.13 3.63
CA PHE A 47 10.02 6.34 4.47
C PHE A 47 9.03 7.45 4.09
N THR A 48 8.47 7.40 2.88
CA THR A 48 7.50 8.39 2.39
C THR A 48 6.08 7.83 2.34
N GLY A 49 5.89 6.51 2.34
CA GLY A 49 4.61 5.85 2.12
C GLY A 49 4.07 5.91 0.69
N ARG A 50 4.75 6.63 -0.22
CA ARG A 50 4.32 6.80 -1.62
C ARG A 50 4.40 5.52 -2.43
N ASN A 51 5.26 4.59 -2.03
CA ASN A 51 5.34 3.27 -2.64
C ASN A 51 4.03 2.48 -2.51
N LEU A 52 3.21 2.78 -1.49
CA LEU A 52 1.95 2.10 -1.27
C LEU A 52 0.78 2.71 -2.06
N MET A 53 0.88 3.96 -2.53
CA MET A 53 -0.22 4.61 -3.25
C MET A 53 -0.66 3.85 -4.52
N PRO A 54 0.24 3.38 -5.41
CA PRO A 54 -0.18 2.57 -6.56
C PRO A 54 -0.74 1.19 -6.13
N ILE A 55 -0.23 0.62 -5.05
CA ILE A 55 -0.73 -0.66 -4.50
C ILE A 55 -2.15 -0.50 -3.96
N PHE A 56 -2.41 0.58 -3.24
CA PHE A 56 -3.76 0.92 -2.77
C PHE A 56 -4.72 1.14 -3.93
N ASP A 57 -4.28 1.83 -4.99
CA ASP A 57 -5.11 2.05 -6.18
C ASP A 57 -5.46 0.73 -6.88
N GLY A 58 -4.48 -0.17 -7.06
CA GLY A 58 -4.69 -1.49 -7.65
C GLY A 58 -5.62 -2.38 -6.83
N VAL A 59 -5.43 -2.45 -5.51
CA VAL A 59 -6.34 -3.21 -4.63
C VAL A 59 -7.75 -2.63 -4.67
N LEU A 60 -7.87 -1.31 -4.69
CA LEU A 60 -9.18 -0.67 -4.75
C LEU A 60 -9.89 -0.95 -6.07
N GLY A 61 -9.16 -0.96 -7.19
CA GLY A 61 -9.69 -1.37 -8.49
C GLY A 61 -10.21 -2.81 -8.46
N LEU A 62 -9.44 -3.73 -7.88
CA LEU A 62 -9.85 -5.13 -7.70
C LEU A 62 -11.10 -5.27 -6.83
N LEU A 63 -11.25 -4.47 -5.78
CA LEU A 63 -12.46 -4.45 -4.95
C LEU A 63 -13.67 -3.85 -5.69
N GLU A 64 -13.46 -2.84 -6.53
CA GLU A 64 -14.51 -2.25 -7.35
C GLU A 64 -15.03 -3.23 -8.42
N GLU A 65 -14.12 -3.95 -9.09
CA GLU A 65 -14.47 -5.00 -10.06
C GLU A 65 -15.22 -6.15 -9.38
N ALA A 66 -14.69 -6.67 -8.27
CA ALA A 66 -15.35 -7.73 -7.49
C ALA A 66 -16.75 -7.35 -7.02
N ALA A 67 -16.93 -6.10 -6.57
CA ALA A 67 -18.23 -5.59 -6.17
C ALA A 67 -19.20 -5.47 -7.36
N ALA A 68 -18.70 -5.11 -8.55
CA ALA A 68 -19.50 -5.07 -9.77
C ALA A 68 -19.95 -6.47 -10.23
N ASP A 69 -19.08 -7.47 -10.06
CA ASP A 69 -19.36 -8.88 -10.37
C ASP A 69 -20.19 -9.59 -9.28
N GLY A 70 -20.52 -8.89 -8.18
CA GLY A 70 -21.32 -9.44 -7.09
C GLY A 70 -20.60 -10.51 -6.26
N GLN A 71 -19.27 -10.58 -6.36
CA GLN A 71 -18.45 -11.51 -5.60
C GLN A 71 -18.40 -11.09 -4.12
N SER A 72 -18.11 -12.04 -3.24
CA SER A 72 -17.85 -11.75 -1.84
C SER A 72 -16.39 -11.33 -1.64
N VAL A 73 -16.16 -10.50 -0.62
CA VAL A 73 -14.79 -10.09 -0.20
C VAL A 73 -13.91 -11.31 0.09
N GLN A 74 -14.49 -12.38 0.64
CA GLN A 74 -13.78 -13.61 1.00
C GLN A 74 -13.33 -14.40 -0.22
N GLU A 75 -14.13 -14.45 -1.28
CA GLU A 75 -13.74 -15.09 -2.54
C GLU A 75 -12.58 -14.36 -3.22
N VAL A 76 -12.50 -13.05 -3.03
CA VAL A 76 -11.56 -12.17 -3.73
C VAL A 76 -10.24 -12.01 -2.98
N LEU A 77 -10.30 -11.78 -1.67
CA LEU A 77 -9.11 -11.57 -0.83
C LEU A 77 -8.65 -12.85 -0.10
N GLY A 78 -9.48 -13.88 -0.07
CA GLY A 78 -9.31 -15.05 0.78
C GLY A 78 -9.56 -14.77 2.26
N ASP A 79 -9.43 -15.81 3.08
CA ASP A 79 -9.57 -15.71 4.53
C ASP A 79 -8.38 -15.02 5.21
N ASP A 80 -7.20 -15.04 4.57
CA ASP A 80 -5.97 -14.43 5.09
C ASP A 80 -5.62 -13.11 4.38
N ILE A 81 -6.32 -12.05 4.78
CA ILE A 81 -6.06 -10.67 4.31
C ILE A 81 -4.62 -10.24 4.60
N LYS A 82 -4.00 -10.74 5.68
CA LYS A 82 -2.63 -10.38 6.04
C LYS A 82 -1.63 -11.05 5.11
N GLY A 83 -1.84 -12.32 4.81
CA GLY A 83 -1.08 -13.08 3.81
C GLY A 83 -1.18 -12.44 2.44
N PHE A 84 -2.40 -12.07 2.01
CA PHE A 84 -2.63 -11.32 0.77
C PHE A 84 -1.83 -10.01 0.73
N CYS A 85 -1.92 -9.17 1.76
CA CYS A 85 -1.16 -7.91 1.81
C CYS A 85 0.35 -8.13 1.80
N SER A 86 0.84 -9.19 2.45
CA SER A 86 2.27 -9.51 2.50
C SER A 86 2.79 -10.01 1.16
N ALA A 87 2.02 -10.85 0.47
CA ALA A 87 2.32 -11.34 -0.87
C ALA A 87 2.31 -10.19 -1.88
N LEU A 88 1.28 -9.35 -1.85
CA LEU A 88 1.14 -8.19 -2.73
C LEU A 88 2.29 -7.19 -2.54
N ALA A 89 2.65 -6.86 -1.30
CA ALA A 89 3.78 -5.98 -1.03
C ALA A 89 5.12 -6.60 -1.48
N GLY A 90 5.23 -7.93 -1.47
CA GLY A 90 6.37 -8.68 -1.98
C GLY A 90 6.47 -8.65 -3.51
N GLU A 91 5.36 -8.93 -4.22
CA GLU A 91 5.30 -8.96 -5.68
C GLU A 91 5.49 -7.58 -6.31
N GLU A 92 4.88 -6.55 -5.74
CA GLU A 92 5.04 -5.15 -6.18
C GLU A 92 6.46 -4.60 -5.88
N GLY A 93 7.32 -5.38 -5.24
CA GLY A 93 8.69 -4.98 -4.94
C GLY A 93 8.78 -3.76 -4.01
N ALA A 94 7.74 -3.54 -3.19
CA ALA A 94 7.65 -2.41 -2.29
C ALA A 94 8.76 -2.50 -1.22
N LYS A 95 9.89 -1.83 -1.46
CA LYS A 95 10.97 -1.72 -0.48
C LYS A 95 10.46 -1.05 0.79
N SER A 96 10.28 -1.84 1.83
CA SER A 96 9.88 -1.33 3.14
C SER A 96 10.99 -0.46 3.73
N TYR A 97 10.65 0.34 4.75
CA TYR A 97 11.64 1.08 5.54
C TYR A 97 12.76 0.16 6.08
N ARG A 98 12.44 -1.11 6.39
CA ARG A 98 13.43 -2.10 6.83
C ARG A 98 14.41 -2.46 5.74
N ASP A 99 13.94 -2.64 4.51
CA ASP A 99 14.79 -2.97 3.36
C ASP A 99 15.75 -1.81 3.06
N LYS A 100 15.25 -0.57 3.12
CA LYS A 100 16.08 0.63 2.97
C LYS A 100 17.14 0.74 4.07
N TRP A 101 16.82 0.42 5.33
CA TRP A 101 17.82 0.39 6.40
C TRP A 101 18.87 -0.69 6.20
N ARG A 102 18.49 -1.89 5.75
CA ARG A 102 19.47 -2.96 5.43
C ARG A 102 20.41 -2.51 4.30
N GLU A 103 19.86 -1.89 3.26
CA GLU A 103 20.65 -1.35 2.15
C GLU A 103 21.62 -0.25 2.62
N GLN A 104 21.15 0.67 3.47
CA GLN A 104 21.99 1.72 4.05
C GLN A 104 23.12 1.15 4.91
N LEU A 105 22.83 0.15 5.75
CA LEU A 105 23.82 -0.53 6.57
C LEU A 105 24.89 -1.21 5.71
N ASN A 106 24.47 -2.01 4.73
CA ASN A 106 25.37 -2.72 3.83
C ASN A 106 26.27 -1.75 3.05
N ASN A 107 25.71 -0.66 2.54
CA ASN A 107 26.47 0.38 1.85
C ASN A 107 27.49 1.06 2.77
N ASN A 108 27.13 1.31 4.04
CA ASN A 108 28.05 1.89 5.01
C ASN A 108 29.19 0.94 5.38
N ILE A 109 28.91 -0.35 5.53
CA ILE A 109 29.93 -1.38 5.81
C ILE A 109 30.85 -1.54 4.59
N ALA A 110 30.29 -1.65 3.38
CA ALA A 110 31.07 -1.77 2.15
C ALA A 110 32.05 -0.60 2.00
N LYS A 111 31.59 0.65 2.20
CA LYS A 111 32.45 1.85 2.16
C LYS A 111 33.57 1.84 3.20
N LYS A 112 33.34 1.24 4.38
CA LYS A 112 34.36 1.10 5.43
C LYS A 112 35.38 0.02 5.12
N LEU A 113 34.96 -1.06 4.46
CA LEU A 113 35.81 -2.21 4.11
C LEU A 113 36.58 -2.01 2.79
N SER A 114 36.11 -1.13 1.90
CA SER A 114 36.77 -0.78 0.64
C SER A 114 37.86 0.29 0.81
N LYS A 115 38.46 0.39 2.00
CA LYS A 115 39.48 1.38 2.37
C LYS A 115 40.69 0.70 2.98
#